data_AF-E7GGH1-F1
#
_entry.id   AF-E7GGH1-F1
#
_cell.length_a   1.000
_cell.length_b   1.000
_cell.length_c   1.000
_cell.angle_alpha   90.00
_cell.angle_beta   90.00
_cell.angle_gamma   90.00
#
_symmetry.space_group_name_H-M   'P 1'
#
loop_
_entity.id
_entity.type
_entity.pdbx_description
1 polymer ?
#
loop_
_entity_poly.entity_id
_entity_poly.type
_entity_poly.pdbx_seq_one_letter_code
_entity_poly.pdbx_strand_id
1 'polypeptide(L)' 'MDMVLNNPHLGNGSIILMHNGAKYTPDALDAVITGLQEKGFELVTVSELIWKENFYLDQEGRQIAE' A
#
# COMPACT_ATOMS: atom_id res chain seq x y z
N MET A 1 -14.75 1.68 12.30
CA MET A 1 -14.53 1.66 10.84
C MET A 1 -13.06 1.98 10.67
N ASP A 2 -12.23 0.94 10.73
CA ASP A 2 -10.77 1.14 10.70
C ASP A 2 -10.39 1.46 9.26
N MET A 3 -10.28 2.76 8.98
CA MET A 3 -9.83 3.27 7.70
C MET A 3 -8.43 2.72 7.40
N VAL A 4 -8.14 2.47 6.12
CA VAL A 4 -6.82 2.02 5.61
C VAL A 4 -5.66 2.78 6.28
N LEU A 5 -5.86 4.08 6.50
CA LEU A 5 -4.93 5.01 7.13
C LEU A 5 -4.48 4.66 8.56
N ASN A 6 -5.26 3.84 9.28
CA ASN A 6 -5.00 3.48 10.68
C ASN A 6 -4.73 1.97 10.86
N ASN A 7 -4.52 1.23 9.77
CA ASN A 7 -4.19 -0.20 9.86
C ASN A 7 -2.80 -0.37 10.52
N PRO A 8 -2.65 -1.23 11.56
CA PRO A 8 -1.37 -1.43 12.24
C PRO A 8 -0.27 -2.03 11.34
N HIS A 9 -0.64 -2.64 10.21
CA HIS A 9 0.30 -3.19 9.22
C HIS A 9 0.57 -2.22 8.06
N LEU A 10 0.01 -1.00 8.09
CA LEU A 10 0.34 0.03 7.12
C LEU A 10 1.78 0.51 7.37
N GLY A 11 2.65 0.28 6.40
CA GLY A 11 4.06 0.63 6.46
C GLY A 11 4.68 0.71 5.06
N ASN A 12 5.99 0.92 5.00
CA ASN A 12 6.69 0.99 3.72
C ASN A 12 6.50 -0.32 2.94
N GLY A 13 6.16 -0.19 1.66
CA GLY A 13 5.86 -1.32 0.76
C GLY A 13 4.51 -2.00 0.98
N SER A 14 3.60 -1.44 1.80
CA SER A 14 2.22 -1.95 1.88
C SER A 14 1.51 -1.88 0.53
N ILE A 15 0.90 -3.00 0.12
CA ILE A 15 0.02 -3.08 -1.05
C ILE A 15 -1.42 -2.93 -0.59
N ILE A 16 -2.12 -1.94 -1.13
CA ILE A 16 -3.52 -1.65 -0.77
C ILE A 16 -4.44 -2.28 -1.82
N LEU A 17 -5.21 -3.28 -1.40
CA LEU A 17 -6.25 -3.89 -2.23
C LEU A 17 -7.53 -3.06 -2.18
N MET A 18 -8.05 -2.67 -3.34
CA MET A 18 -9.35 -2.00 -3.47
C MET A 18 -10.22 -2.71 -4.50
N HIS A 19 -11.55 -2.64 -4.31
CA HIS A 19 -12.52 -3.16 -5.28
C HIS A 19 -13.17 -1.99 -6.05
N ASN A 20 -12.97 -1.95 -7.36
CA ASN A 20 -13.50 -0.91 -8.25
C ASN A 20 -15.04 -0.96 -8.43
N GLY A 21 -15.66 -2.11 -8.15
CA GLY A 21 -17.12 -2.30 -8.28
C GLY A 21 -17.93 -1.92 -7.04
N ALA A 22 -17.30 -1.49 -5.94
CA ALA A 22 -18.01 -1.11 -4.72
C ALA A 22 -18.55 0.33 -4.84
N LYS A 23 -19.83 0.49 -4.48
CA LYS A 23 -20.62 1.72 -4.65
C LYS A 23 -19.96 2.98 -4.09
N TYR A 24 -19.20 2.87 -3.01
CA TYR A 24 -18.59 3.99 -2.29
C TYR A 24 -17.07 4.08 -2.45
N THR A 25 -16.46 3.21 -3.28
CA THR A 25 -15.01 3.25 -3.52
C THR A 25 -14.56 4.58 -4.14
N PRO A 26 -15.26 5.16 -5.14
CA PRO A 26 -14.86 6.45 -5.70
C PRO A 26 -14.85 7.57 -4.64
N ASP A 27 -15.87 7.61 -3.79
CA ASP A 27 -15.99 8.65 -2.75
C ASP A 27 -14.90 8.53 -1.66
N ALA A 28 -14.44 7.31 -1.37
CA ALA A 28 -13.39 7.06 -0.38
C ALA A 28 -11.97 7.27 -0.94
N LEU A 29 -11.80 7.22 -2.27
CA LEU A 29 -10.49 7.18 -2.90
C LEU A 29 -9.68 8.45 -2.63
N ASP A 30 -10.30 9.63 -2.74
CA ASP A 30 -9.63 10.91 -2.52
C ASP A 30 -9.10 11.05 -1.08
N ALA A 31 -9.91 10.64 -0.10
CA ALA A 31 -9.52 10.68 1.31
C ALA A 31 -8.39 9.69 1.63
N VAL A 32 -8.40 8.51 1.01
CA VAL A 32 -7.35 7.51 1.16
C VAL A 32 -6.05 8.00 0.54
N ILE A 33 -6.08 8.49 -0.70
CA ILE A 33 -4.89 9.00 -1.40
C ILE A 33 -4.27 10.16 -0.62
N THR A 34 -5.08 11.16 -0.26
CA THR A 34 -4.61 12.34 0.46
C THR A 34 -4.05 11.95 1.83
N GLY A 35 -4.76 11.12 2.59
CA GLY A 35 -4.30 10.70 3.91
C GLY A 35 -3.01 9.86 3.89
N LEU A 36 -2.76 9.09 2.82
CA LEU A 36 -1.49 8.37 2.65
C LEU A 36 -0.34 9.33 2.34
N GLN A 37 -0.57 10.30 1.45
CA GLN A 37 0.42 11.32 1.10
C GLN A 37 0.76 12.21 2.31
N GLU A 38 -0.23 12.62 3.10
CA GLU A 38 -0.03 13.38 4.34
C GLU A 38 0.78 12.62 5.40
N LYS A 39 0.70 11.29 5.40
CA LYS A 39 1.53 10.40 6.24
C LYS A 39 2.95 10.20 5.69
N GLY A 40 3.28 10.80 4.55
CA GLY A 40 4.60 10.73 3.92
C GLY A 40 4.81 9.53 3.00
N PHE A 41 3.73 8.83 2.61
CA PHE A 41 3.82 7.75 1.63
C PHE A 41 3.80 8.29 0.20
N GLU A 42 4.57 7.63 -0.67
CA GLU A 42 4.48 7.79 -2.11
C GLU A 42 3.63 6.66 -2.70
N LEU A 43 2.71 7.00 -3.60
CA LEU A 43 1.90 6.03 -4.32
C LEU A 43 2.59 5.69 -5.64
N VAL A 44 3.10 4.46 -5.72
CA VAL A 44 3.77 3.92 -6.90
C VAL A 44 3.00 2.72 -7.46
N THR A 45 3.30 2.35 -8.70
CA THR A 45 2.80 1.10 -9.25
C THR A 45 3.50 -0.10 -8.60
N VAL A 46 2.85 -1.26 -8.61
CA VAL A 46 3.44 -2.50 -8.10
C VAL A 46 4.76 -2.83 -8.81
N SER A 47 4.89 -2.48 -10.10
CA SER A 47 6.12 -2.71 -10.86
C SER A 47 7.31 -1.85 -10.41
N GLU A 48 7.05 -0.68 -9.83
CA GLU A 48 8.09 0.19 -9.25
C GLU A 48 8.47 -0.25 -7.83
N LEU A 49 7.55 -0.92 -7.13
CA LEU A 49 7.78 -1.42 -5.77
C LEU A 49 8.58 -2.75 -5.73
N ILE A 50 8.40 -3.62 -6.73
CA ILE A 50 9.00 -4.97 -6.72
C ILE A 50 10.47 -4.94 -7.14
N TRP A 51 11.34 -5.52 -6.31
CA TRP A 51 12.72 -5.81 -6.67
C TRP A 51 12.81 -7.03 -7.58
N LYS A 52 13.64 -6.94 -8.61
CA LYS A 52 13.85 -8.03 -9.58
C LYS A 52 15.06 -8.90 -9.24
N GLU A 53 16.02 -8.35 -8.51
CA GLU A 53 17.33 -8.95 -8.20
C GLU A 53 17.78 -8.48 -6.81
N ASN A 54 18.77 -9.17 -6.21
CA ASN A 54 19.41 -8.81 -4.94
C ASN A 54 18.43 -8.61 -3.76
N PHE A 55 17.51 -9.56 -3.59
CA PHE A 55 16.59 -9.58 -2.46
C PHE A 55 16.36 -11.01 -1.99
N TYR A 56 16.02 -11.15 -0.71
CA TYR A 56 15.45 -12.39 -0.18
C TYR A 56 14.03 -12.15 0.34
N LEU A 57 13.26 -13.23 0.51
CA LEU A 57 11.93 -13.16 1.12
C LEU A 57 12.01 -13.51 2.60
N ASP A 58 11.41 -12.68 3.45
CA ASP A 58 11.23 -13.01 4.86
C ASP A 58 10.10 -14.04 5.07
N GLN A 59 9.82 -14.39 6.32
CA GLN A 59 8.77 -15.36 6.68
C GLN A 59 7.34 -14.84 6.36
N GLU A 60 7.16 -13.54 6.17
CA GLU A 60 5.90 -12.92 5.76
C GLU A 60 5.78 -12.83 4.23
N GLY A 61 6.82 -13.21 3.49
CA GLY A 61 6.88 -13.07 2.03
C GLY A 61 7.21 -11.65 1.56
N ARG A 62 7.71 -10.76 2.44
CA ARG A 62 8.18 -9.43 2.05
C ARG A 62 9.57 -9.55 1.45
N GLN A 63 9.81 -8.79 0.39
CA GLN A 63 11.17 -8.64 -0.14
C GLN A 63 11.99 -7.80 0.85
N ILE A 64 13.18 -8.28 1.21
CA ILE A 64 14.21 -7.54 1.95
C ILE A 64 15.45 -7.45 1.06
N ALA A 65 16.00 -6.25 0.92
CA ALA A 65 17.21 -6.02 0.14
C ALA A 65 18.37 -6.79 0.77
N GLU A 66 19.15 -7.47 -0.07
CA GLU A 66 20.39 -8.15 0.35
C GLU A 66 21.49 -7.17 0.78
#